data_AF-A0A0F9DVL6-F1
#
_entry.id   AF-A0A0F9DVL6-F1
#
_cell.length_a   1.000
_cell.length_b   1.000
_cell.length_c   1.000
_cell.angle_alpha   90.00
_cell.angle_beta   90.00
_cell.angle_gamma   90.00
#
_symmetry.space_group_name_H-M   'P 1'
#
loop_
_entity.id
_entity.type
_entity.pdbx_description
1 polymer ?
#
loop_
_entity_poly.entity_id
_entity_poly.type
_entity_poly.pdbx_seq_one_letter_code
_entity_poly.pdbx_strand_id
1 'polypeptide(L)' 'MTDNRPRIWLDWTPKGWLALSDFTNGWAPTSWTELAEAEQVKRNLEALNPGYRVVVAGVETVAVVEVR' A
#
# COMPACT_ATOMS: atom_id res chain seq x y z
N MET A 1 7.42 -4.79 -19.00
CA MET A 1 6.05 -5.33 -18.83
C MET A 1 5.42 -4.57 -17.69
N THR A 2 4.28 -3.92 -17.91
CA THR A 2 3.57 -3.19 -16.86
C THR A 2 2.91 -4.20 -15.93
N ASP A 3 3.16 -4.09 -14.62
CA ASP A 3 2.48 -4.92 -13.63
C ASP A 3 0.99 -4.52 -13.59
N ASN A 4 0.14 -5.36 -14.16
CA ASN A 4 -1.31 -5.15 -14.27
C ASN A 4 -2.09 -5.73 -13.09
N ARG A 5 -1.41 -6.15 -12.01
CA ARG A 5 -2.12 -6.62 -10.82
C ARG A 5 -2.94 -5.49 -10.19
N PRO A 6 -4.13 -5.81 -9.65
CA PRO A 6 -4.89 -4.86 -8.87
C PRO A 6 -4.09 -4.42 -7.63
N ARG A 7 -4.28 -3.18 -7.21
CA ARG A 7 -3.46 -2.57 -6.17
C ARG A 7 -4.20 -2.48 -4.85
N ILE A 8 -3.41 -2.52 -3.78
CA ILE A 8 -3.81 -2.11 -2.45
C ILE A 8 -2.92 -0.93 -2.09
N TRP A 9 -3.51 0.25 -2.01
CA TRP A 9 -2.87 1.46 -1.53
C TRP A 9 -2.75 1.38 -0.01
N LEU A 10 -1.58 1.68 0.50
CA LEU A 10 -1.25 1.69 1.91
C LEU A 10 -0.84 3.10 2.30
N ASP A 11 -1.56 3.73 3.22
CA ASP A 11 -1.28 5.10 3.69
C ASP A 11 -1.09 5.14 5.20
N TRP A 12 -0.18 6.00 5.66
CA TRP A 12 0.09 6.16 7.09
C TRP A 12 -0.80 7.24 7.69
N THR A 13 -1.39 6.94 8.84
CA THR A 13 -2.11 7.94 9.64
C THR A 13 -1.63 7.91 11.09
N PRO A 14 -1.91 8.96 11.89
CA PRO A 14 -1.67 8.93 13.33
C PRO A 14 -2.41 7.81 14.08
N LYS A 15 -3.40 7.15 13.45
CA LYS A 15 -4.14 6.00 13.99
C LYS A 15 -3.67 4.66 13.40
N GLY A 16 -2.53 4.65 12.71
CA GLY A 16 -1.94 3.49 12.06
C GLY A 16 -2.14 3.45 10.55
N TRP A 17 -1.80 2.30 9.96
CA TRP A 17 -1.87 2.09 8.51
C TRP A 17 -3.30 1.84 8.01
N LEU A 18 -3.67 2.54 6.94
CA LEU A 18 -4.92 2.35 6.22
C LEU A 18 -4.65 1.65 4.89
N ALA A 19 -5.48 0.68 4.54
CA ALA A 19 -5.42 -0.02 3.25
C ALA A 19 -6.67 0.23 2.42
N LEU A 20 -6.49 0.50 1.13
CA LEU A 20 -7.56 0.70 0.14
C LEU A 20 -7.22 -0.10 -1.11
N SER A 21 -8.09 -1.01 -1.51
CA SER A 21 -7.94 -1.65 -2.81
C SER A 21 -8.62 -0.85 -3.92
N ASP A 22 -8.19 -1.06 -5.17
CA ASP A 22 -8.81 -0.42 -6.35
C ASP A 22 -10.31 -0.75 -6.55
N PHE A 23 -10.85 -1.76 -5.85
CA PHE A 23 -12.23 -2.24 -6.02
C PHE A 23 -13.16 -1.86 -4.86
N THR A 24 -12.63 -1.54 -3.68
CA THR A 24 -13.44 -1.07 -2.55
C THR A 24 -13.34 0.45 -2.48
N ASN A 25 -14.46 1.15 -2.61
CA ASN A 25 -14.50 2.62 -2.64
C ASN A 25 -14.27 3.29 -1.26
N GLY A 26 -13.49 2.67 -0.37
CA GLY A 26 -13.28 3.15 0.99
C GLY A 26 -12.09 2.50 1.70
N TRP A 27 -11.42 3.28 2.54
CA TRP A 27 -10.24 2.85 3.30
C TRP A 27 -10.65 2.00 4.49
N ALA A 28 -10.01 0.84 4.64
CA ALA A 28 -10.15 0.00 5.83
C ALA A 28 -8.99 0.28 6.79
N PRO A 29 -9.27 0.52 8.09
CA PRO A 29 -8.23 0.54 9.10
C PRO A 29 -7.63 -0.85 9.25
N THR A 30 -6.32 -0.97 9.03
CA THR A 30 -5.62 -2.21 9.34
C THR A 30 -5.22 -2.15 10.82
N SER A 31 -6.07 -2.71 11.68
CA SER A 31 -6.00 -2.65 13.15
C SER A 31 -4.70 -3.14 13.79
N TRP A 32 -3.73 -3.58 12.99
CA TRP A 32 -2.58 -4.36 13.42
C TRP A 32 -1.33 -3.51 13.66
N THR A 33 -1.31 -2.24 13.26
CA THR A 33 -0.03 -1.60 12.96
C THR A 33 -0.04 -0.07 13.15
N GLU A 34 -0.19 0.41 14.39
CA GLU A 34 0.30 1.76 14.74
C GLU A 34 1.84 1.76 14.89
N LEU A 35 2.41 0.60 15.27
CA LEU A 35 3.82 0.45 15.62
C LEU A 35 4.66 -0.34 14.60
N ALA A 36 4.07 -0.87 13.54
CA ALA A 36 4.80 -1.67 12.56
C ALA A 36 5.33 -0.83 11.41
N GLU A 37 6.50 -1.20 10.90
CA GLU A 37 7.11 -0.59 9.72
C GLU A 37 6.31 -0.89 8.45
N ALA A 38 6.37 0.06 7.49
CA ALA A 38 5.64 -0.01 6.23
C ALA A 38 5.89 -1.33 5.46
N GLU A 39 7.14 -1.80 5.42
CA GLU A 39 7.53 -3.03 4.72
C GLU A 39 6.91 -4.29 5.35
N GLN A 40 6.77 -4.32 6.68
CA GLN A 40 6.12 -5.44 7.36
C GLN A 40 4.63 -5.48 7.03
N VAL A 41 3.96 -4.33 7.03
CA VAL A 41 2.54 -4.21 6.69
C VAL A 41 2.31 -4.60 5.24
N LYS A 42 3.18 -4.13 4.34
CA LYS A 42 3.18 -4.47 2.92
C LYS A 42 3.27 -5.98 2.71
N ARG A 43 4.28 -6.64 3.29
CA ARG A 43 4.47 -8.09 3.17
C ARG A 43 3.27 -8.87 3.71
N ASN A 44 2.70 -8.45 4.83
CA ASN A 44 1.52 -9.08 5.40
C ASN A 44 0.31 -8.95 4.47
N LEU A 45 0.08 -7.76 3.91
CA LEU A 45 -1.02 -7.52 2.97
C LEU A 45 -0.84 -8.30 1.65
N GLU A 46 0.38 -8.39 1.12
CA GLU A 46 0.69 -9.21 -0.05
C GLU A 46 0.54 -10.71 0.23
N ALA A 47 0.92 -11.17 1.43
CA ALA A 47 0.74 -12.57 1.85
C ALA A 47 -0.75 -12.94 2.02
N LEU A 48 -1.57 -12.02 2.53
CA LEU A 48 -3.03 -12.19 2.63
C LEU A 48 -3.71 -12.10 1.25
N ASN A 49 -3.13 -11.35 0.32
CA ASN A 49 -3.70 -11.05 -0.99
C ASN A 49 -2.68 -11.33 -2.12
N PRO A 50 -2.35 -12.61 -2.39
CA PRO A 50 -1.25 -12.98 -3.30
C PRO A 50 -1.42 -12.52 -4.76
N GLY A 51 -2.64 -12.16 -5.17
CA GLY A 51 -2.93 -11.58 -6.49
C GLY A 51 -2.79 -10.06 -6.58
N TYR A 52 -2.54 -9.39 -5.46
CA TYR A 52 -2.50 -7.94 -5.37
C TYR A 52 -1.07 -7.44 -5.23
N ARG A 53 -0.85 -6.21 -5.70
CA ARG A 53 0.37 -5.46 -5.42
C ARG A 53 0.06 -4.42 -4.35
N VAL A 54 0.84 -4.39 -3.27
CA VAL A 54 0.68 -3.35 -2.26
C VAL A 54 1.60 -2.17 -2.59
N VAL A 55 1.01 -0.97 -2.61
CA VAL A 55 1.68 0.30 -2.93
C VAL A 55 1.66 1.18 -1.69
N VAL A 56 2.84 1.58 -1.21
CA VAL A 56 2.96 2.48 -0.04
C VAL A 56 2.95 3.92 -0.53
N ALA A 57 1.89 4.66 -0.19
CA ALA A 57 1.76 6.08 -0.47
C ALA A 57 2.88 6.85 0.25
N GLY A 58 3.62 7.69 -0.49
CA GLY A 58 4.74 8.48 0.02
C GLY A 58 6.14 7.93 -0.30
N VAL A 59 6.30 6.63 -0.56
CA VAL A 59 7.61 6.03 -0.91
C VAL A 59 7.80 5.93 -2.43
N GLU A 60 6.73 5.71 -3.22
CA GLU A 60 6.79 5.63 -4.68
C GLU A 60 6.83 7.01 -5.39
N THR A 61 7.11 8.11 -4.67
CA THR A 61 7.12 9.47 -5.23
C THR A 61 8.38 9.81 -6.05
N VAL A 62 9.38 8.93 -6.16
CA VAL A 62 10.74 9.31 -6.64
C VAL A 62 11.17 8.65 -7.96
N ALA A 63 10.29 7.97 -8.70
CA ALA A 63 10.68 7.37 -9.99
C ALA A 63 10.18 8.12 -11.23
N VAL A 64 9.40 9.20 -11.07
CA VAL A 64 8.82 9.93 -12.19
C VAL A 64 9.08 11.41 -11.98
N VAL A 65 10.21 11.91 -12.51
CA VAL A 65 10.48 13.24 -13.09
C VAL A 65 11.96 13.55 -12.87
N GLU A 66 12.81 13.05 -13.76
CA GLU A 66 14.03 13.77 -14.15
C GLU A 66 14.33 13.44 -15.62
N VAL A 67 13.51 14.03 -16.50
CA VAL A 67 13.89 14.25 -17.90
C VAL A 67 13.70 15.74 -18.14
N ARG A 68 14.77 16.51 -17.91
CA ARG A 68 15.08 17.76 -18.62
C ARG A 68 16.58 17.95 -18.68
#